data_AF-A0A5J4RIZ6-F1
#
_entry.id   AF-A0A5J4RIZ6-F1
#
_cell.length_a   1.000
_cell.length_b   1.000
_cell.length_c   1.000
_cell.angle_alpha   90.00
_cell.angle_beta   90.00
_cell.angle_gamma   90.00
#
_symmetry.space_group_name_H-M   'P 1'
#
loop_
_entity.id
_entity.type
_entity.pdbx_description
1 polymer ?
#
loop_
_entity_poly.entity_id
_entity_poly.type
_entity_poly.pdbx_seq_one_letter_code
_entity_poly.pdbx_strand_id
1 'polypeptide(L)' 'MSVLKPRGRDLYLAQKQQNKEISSFKLKVEHAIGRVKIFRIVKERYRCHKLFFEDPVFEIACGLHNFRLT' A
#
# COMPACT_ATOMS: atom_id res chain seq x y z
N MET A 1 2.61 11.90 -8.47
CA MET A 1 1.19 11.86 -8.07
C MET A 1 0.34 11.65 -9.32
N SER A 2 -0.74 10.84 -9.25
CA SER A 2 -1.66 10.64 -10.39
C SER A 2 -2.54 11.87 -10.58
N VAL A 3 -2.72 12.32 -11.82
CA VAL A 3 -3.51 13.51 -12.15
C VAL A 3 -5.00 13.12 -12.25
N LEU A 4 -5.84 13.79 -11.47
CA LEU A 4 -7.30 13.61 -11.55
C LEU A 4 -7.83 14.18 -12.87
N LYS A 5 -8.77 13.47 -13.49
CA LYS A 5 -9.44 13.97 -14.71
C LYS A 5 -10.23 15.24 -14.37
N PRO A 6 -9.98 16.38 -15.05
CA PRO A 6 -10.78 17.58 -14.87
C PRO A 6 -12.21 17.35 -15.37
N ARG A 7 -13.22 17.95 -14.72
CA ARG A 7 -14.62 17.86 -15.19
C ARG A 7 -14.72 18.49 -16.59
N GLY A 8 -15.28 17.75 -17.55
CA GLY A 8 -15.50 18.21 -18.92
C GLY A 8 -14.28 18.25 -19.84
N ARG A 9 -13.09 17.78 -19.41
CA ARG A 9 -11.89 17.70 -20.26
C ARG A 9 -11.27 16.31 -20.24
N ASP A 10 -10.74 15.90 -21.39
CA ASP A 10 -10.00 14.66 -21.49
C ASP A 10 -8.55 14.80 -21.04
N LEU A 11 -8.04 13.73 -20.43
CA LEU A 11 -6.63 13.62 -20.10
C LEU A 11 -5.82 13.45 -21.38
N TYR A 12 -4.69 14.15 -21.46
CA TYR A 12 -3.74 13.97 -22.55
C TYR A 12 -3.17 12.54 -22.55
N LEU A 13 -2.72 12.04 -23.70
CA LEU A 13 -2.22 10.66 -23.84
C LEU A 13 -1.06 10.37 -22.86
N ALA A 14 -0.12 11.30 -22.69
CA ALA A 14 0.96 11.12 -21.73
C ALA A 14 0.46 11.07 -20.27
N GLN A 15 -0.56 11.86 -19.91
CA GLN A 15 -1.17 11.82 -18.57
C GLN A 15 -1.90 10.49 -18.33
N LYS A 16 -2.59 9.97 -19.34
CA LYS A 16 -3.23 8.64 -19.27
C LYS A 16 -2.19 7.53 -19.07
N GLN A 17 -1.09 7.59 -19.81
CA GLN A 17 -0.01 6.61 -19.69
C GLN A 17 0.64 6.64 -18.31
N GLN A 18 0.98 7.84 -17.81
CA GLN A 18 1.51 8.01 -16.45
C GLN A 18 0.53 7.50 -15.37
N ASN A 19 -0.76 7.81 -15.50
CA ASN A 19 -1.77 7.31 -14.57
C ASN A 19 -1.89 5.79 -14.61
N LYS A 20 -1.75 5.17 -15.79
CA LYS A 20 -1.75 3.71 -15.95
C LYS A 20 -0.58 3.04 -15.23
N GLU A 21 0.62 3.60 -15.35
CA GLU A 21 1.82 3.12 -14.65
C GLU A 21 1.68 3.24 -13.13
N ILE A 22 1.22 4.40 -12.65
CA ILE A 22 0.98 4.62 -11.21
C ILE A 22 -0.08 3.63 -10.70
N SER A 23 -1.15 3.42 -11.45
CA SER A 23 -2.25 2.52 -11.05
C SER A 23 -1.78 1.06 -11.02
N SER A 24 -0.97 0.64 -12.00
CA SER A 24 -0.37 -0.70 -12.01
C SER A 24 0.53 -0.93 -10.79
N PHE A 25 1.31 0.07 -10.40
CA PHE A 25 2.14 0.00 -9.19
C PHE A 25 1.30 -0.07 -7.92
N LYS A 26 0.27 0.78 -7.79
CA LYS A 26 -0.65 0.77 -6.64
C LYS A 26 -1.31 -0.59 -6.42
N LEU A 27 -1.76 -1.24 -7.49
CA LEU A 27 -2.34 -2.58 -7.39
C LEU A 27 -1.36 -3.58 -6.76
N LYS A 28 -0.08 -3.56 -7.15
CA LYS A 28 0.93 -4.43 -6.54
C LYS A 28 1.12 -4.13 -5.05
N VAL A 29 1.14 -2.85 -4.69
CA VAL A 29 1.23 -2.40 -3.29
C VAL A 29 0.01 -2.86 -2.47
N GLU A 30 -1.19 -2.70 -3.00
CA GLU A 30 -2.43 -3.14 -2.34
C GLU A 30 -2.44 -4.66 -2.10
N HIS A 31 -1.98 -5.44 -3.08
CA HIS A 31 -1.82 -6.89 -2.91
C HIS A 31 -0.81 -7.22 -1.81
N ALA A 32 0.33 -6.52 -1.76
CA ALA A 32 1.33 -6.71 -0.70
C ALA A 32 0.75 -6.37 0.69
N ILE A 33 0.05 -5.24 0.81
CA ILE A 33 -0.64 -4.85 2.05
C ILE A 33 -1.68 -5.91 2.45
N GLY A 34 -2.47 -6.41 1.51
CA GLY A 34 -3.43 -7.48 1.74
C GLY A 34 -2.79 -8.75 2.30
N ARG A 35 -1.60 -9.11 1.79
CA ARG A 35 -0.83 -10.25 2.28
C ARG A 35 -0.22 -10.02 3.67
N VAL A 36 0.26 -8.81 3.98
CA VAL A 36 0.79 -8.48 5.31
C VAL A 36 -0.32 -8.46 6.37
N LYS A 37 -1.56 -8.09 6.00
CA LYS A 37 -2.72 -8.09 6.91
C LYS A 37 -3.17 -9.47 7.42
N ILE A 38 -2.48 -10.56 7.07
CA ILE A 38 -2.60 -11.85 7.74
C ILE A 38 -2.22 -11.72 9.22
N PHE A 39 -1.25 -10.86 9.54
CA PHE A 39 -0.90 -10.54 10.93
C PHE A 39 -2.00 -9.69 11.57
N ARG A 40 -2.76 -10.26 12.52
CA ARG A 40 -3.88 -9.59 13.19
C ARG A 40 -3.49 -8.27 13.84
N ILE A 41 -2.25 -8.15 14.34
CA ILE A 41 -1.72 -6.90 14.92
C ILE A 41 -1.70 -5.73 13.92
N VAL A 42 -1.56 -6.00 12.62
CA VAL A 42 -1.57 -4.97 11.55
C VAL A 42 -2.99 -4.71 11.02
N LYS A 43 -3.91 -5.66 11.18
CA LYS A 43 -5.28 -5.59 10.67
C LYS A 43 -6.27 -5.03 11.69
N GLU A 44 -6.12 -5.43 12.95
CA GLU A 44 -7.07 -5.14 14.03
C GLU A 44 -6.57 -3.99 14.91
N ARG A 45 -7.49 -3.40 15.67
CA ARG A 45 -7.14 -2.39 16.68
C ARG A 45 -6.38 -3.08 17.82
N TYR A 46 -5.08 -2.85 17.88
CA TYR A 46 -4.24 -3.31 18.98
C TYR A 46 -4.28 -2.29 20.14
N ARG A 47 -4.11 -2.77 21.39
CA ARG A 47 -4.31 -1.98 22.62
C ARG A 47 -3.01 -1.34 23.16
N CYS A 48 -1.94 -1.36 22.37
CA CYS A 48 -0.66 -0.78 22.80
C CYS A 48 -0.68 0.73 22.56
N HIS A 49 -0.48 1.52 23.62
CA HIS A 49 -0.45 2.99 23.57
C HIS A 49 0.96 3.57 23.58
N LYS A 50 1.98 2.75 23.30
CA LYS A 50 3.36 3.24 23.21
C LYS A 50 3.50 4.10 21.96
N LEU A 51 4.12 5.27 22.14
CA LEU A 51 4.46 6.15 21.02
C LEU A 51 5.41 5.41 20.06
N PHE A 52 5.27 5.66 18.76
CA PHE A 52 6.10 5.08 17.70
C PHE A 52 6.10 3.55 17.62
N PHE A 53 5.03 2.90 18.10
CA PHE A 53 4.92 1.44 18.03
C PHE A 53 4.37 0.94 16.69
N GLU A 54 3.68 1.80 15.92
CA GLU A 54 3.01 1.38 14.68
C GLU A 54 4.01 1.00 13.58
N ASP A 55 5.01 1.87 13.36
CA ASP A 55 6.03 1.71 12.32
C ASP A 55 6.84 0.41 12.49
N PRO A 56 7.47 0.13 13.65
CA PRO A 56 8.23 -1.11 13.83
C PRO A 56 7.34 -2.35 13.78
N VAL A 57 6.09 -2.28 14.22
CA VAL A 57 5.14 -3.39 14.09
C VAL A 57 4.90 -3.72 12.61
N PHE A 58 4.69 -2.68 11.78
CA PHE A 58 4.46 -2.87 10.36
C PHE A 58 5.73 -3.36 9.64
N GLU A 59 6.91 -2.83 9.98
CA GLU A 59 8.20 -3.27 9.45
C GLU A 59 8.48 -4.74 9.77
N ILE A 60 8.28 -5.15 11.03
CA ILE A 60 8.45 -6.56 11.44
C ILE A 60 7.46 -7.45 10.69
N ALA A 61 6.20 -7.04 10.57
CA ALA A 61 5.20 -7.82 9.83
C ALA A 61 5.57 -7.97 8.34
N CYS A 62 6.10 -6.92 7.71
CA CYS A 62 6.62 -6.98 6.35
C CYS A 62 7.85 -7.88 6.25
N GLY A 63 8.79 -7.75 7.19
CA GLY A 63 9.98 -8.59 7.30
C GLY A 63 9.61 -10.07 7.40
N LEU A 64 8.68 -10.42 8.30
CA LEU A 64 8.17 -11.78 8.44
C LEU A 64 7.42 -12.27 7.20
N HIS A 65 6.65 -11.40 6.53
CA HIS A 65 5.97 -11.76 5.29
C HIS A 65 6.94 -12.08 4.15
N ASN A 66 8.03 -11.32 4.06
CA ASN A 66 9.07 -11.47 3.06
C ASN A 66 10.00 -12.65 3.39
N PHE A 67 10.25 -12.89 4.68
CA PHE A 67 10.99 -14.03 5.20
C PHE A 67 10.12 -15.29 5.15
N ARG A 68 9.85 -15.76 3.94
CA ARG A 68 9.30 -17.10 3.73
C ARG A 68 10.46 -18.10 3.77
N LEU A 69 10.65 -18.74 4.92
CA LEU A 69 11.37 -20.01 4.97
C LEU A 69 10.59 -21.00 4.10
N THR A 70 11.08 -21.21 2.89
CA THR A 70 10.62 -22.28 1.99
C THR A 70 11.68 -23.36 2.04
#